data_AF-A0A7C9RDD1-F1
#
_entry.id   AF-A0A7C9RDD1-F1
#
_cell.length_a   1.000
_cell.length_b   1.000
_cell.length_c   1.000
_cell.angle_alpha   90.00
_cell.angle_beta   90.00
_cell.angle_gamma   90.00
#
_symmetry.space_group_name_H-M   'P 1'
#
loop_
_entity.id
_entity.type
_entity.pdbx_description
1 polymer ?
#
loop_
_entity_poly.entity_id
_entity_poly.type
_entity_poly.pdbx_seq_one_letter_code
_entity_poly.pdbx_strand_id
1 'polypeptide(L)'
;DRSIPFAIIAIAVAGAFAAATELLTKRDTRPGQMIATALFATGTLAALALAFTFALEKGWLTIALALMSLGTAWISMKRPIPFLRALAAILAGIVVLRTGHEPRIVGNDLGTTPIFNWLLLGYGIPAASFWLGSIFLRRRGDDGPLRSLEAAAILFTVLLAFTEIRHYINNGNIYSRSSDLIEIGLQVCVALAMAIGLERLRIRTGSVIHNAGALLLTWFAGLAVVLGLFGIANPLMSSIEIAGTFINPLILGYAIPAILALLLSYAVAGRRVPAYANTIAASALVLALAYITLQIRHLYHGPYLNSFRTSDAEQYTYSVAWLVFGVVLLGIGLLLPSQRARLASAVMIAITILKVFLIDMSNLTGAYRAFSFIGLGLVLVAIGWLYQRILFKQTRPPAQEPAAGA
;
A
#
# COMPACT_ATOMS: atom_id res chain seq x y z
N ASP A 1 -36.54 -21.26 -12.82
CA ASP A 1 -35.77 -21.46 -11.58
C ASP A 1 -35.91 -22.85 -10.99
N ARG A 2 -35.10 -23.81 -11.45
CA ARG A 2 -35.08 -25.17 -10.87
C ARG A 2 -34.36 -25.25 -9.51
N SER A 3 -33.71 -24.17 -9.06
CA SER A 3 -32.83 -24.17 -7.89
C SER A 3 -33.51 -23.81 -6.56
N ILE A 4 -34.64 -23.09 -6.59
CA ILE A 4 -35.37 -22.65 -5.39
C ILE A 4 -35.83 -23.84 -4.51
N PRO A 5 -36.40 -24.93 -5.05
CA PRO A 5 -36.80 -26.08 -4.24
C PRO A 5 -35.61 -26.72 -3.50
N PHE A 6 -34.46 -26.82 -4.17
CA PHE A 6 -33.24 -27.36 -3.56
C PHE A 6 -32.68 -26.43 -2.47
N ALA A 7 -32.81 -25.11 -2.63
CA ALA A 7 -32.44 -24.16 -1.59
C ALA A 7 -33.32 -24.33 -0.34
N ILE A 8 -34.62 -24.51 -0.51
CA ILE A 8 -35.57 -24.74 0.61
C ILE A 8 -35.22 -26.03 1.35
N ILE A 9 -34.93 -27.12 0.62
CA ILE A 9 -34.51 -28.39 1.22
C ILE A 9 -33.21 -28.21 2.01
N ALA A 10 -32.23 -27.50 1.44
CA ALA A 10 -30.96 -27.24 2.11
C ALA A 10 -31.15 -26.38 3.39
N ILE A 11 -32.06 -25.40 3.39
CA ILE A 11 -32.44 -24.64 4.59
C ILE A 11 -33.10 -25.54 5.64
N ALA A 12 -34.00 -26.44 5.23
CA ALA A 12 -34.64 -27.38 6.13
C ALA A 12 -33.63 -28.34 6.79
N VAL A 13 -32.67 -28.84 6.00
CA VAL A 13 -31.56 -29.67 6.50
C VAL A 13 -30.67 -28.87 7.46
N ALA A 14 -30.36 -27.62 7.16
CA ALA A 14 -29.66 -26.73 8.07
C ALA A 14 -30.41 -26.56 9.40
N GLY A 15 -31.72 -26.30 9.35
CA GLY A 15 -32.57 -26.20 10.54
C GLY A 15 -32.57 -27.47 11.38
N ALA A 16 -32.65 -28.64 10.74
CA ALA A 16 -32.61 -29.94 11.42
C ALA A 16 -31.25 -30.16 12.13
N PHE A 17 -30.14 -29.84 11.46
CA PHE A 17 -28.82 -29.93 12.07
C PHE A 17 -28.60 -28.91 13.20
N ALA A 18 -29.17 -27.71 13.09
CA ALA A 18 -29.12 -26.70 14.14
C ALA A 18 -29.89 -27.18 15.39
N ALA A 19 -31.10 -27.70 15.19
CA ALA A 19 -31.92 -28.26 16.25
C ALA A 19 -31.22 -29.46 16.93
N ALA A 20 -30.63 -30.37 16.14
CA ALA A 20 -29.85 -31.49 16.67
C ALA A 20 -28.65 -31.01 17.49
N THR A 21 -27.95 -29.97 17.04
CA THR A 21 -26.85 -29.33 17.78
C THR A 21 -27.34 -28.80 19.13
N GLU A 22 -28.46 -28.09 19.16
CA GLU A 22 -29.00 -27.51 20.40
C GLU A 22 -29.47 -28.59 21.38
N LEU A 23 -30.17 -29.61 20.91
CA LEU A 23 -30.62 -30.75 21.71
C LEU A 23 -29.43 -31.51 22.32
N LEU A 24 -28.38 -31.75 21.53
CA LEU A 24 -27.16 -32.39 22.01
C LEU A 24 -26.36 -31.51 22.97
N THR A 25 -26.53 -30.19 22.96
CA THR A 25 -25.84 -29.29 23.90
C THR A 25 -26.52 -29.27 25.26
N LYS A 26 -27.84 -29.51 25.31
CA LYS A 26 -28.65 -29.52 26.55
C LYS A 26 -28.56 -30.84 27.33
N ARG A 27 -27.93 -31.88 26.78
CA ARG A 27 -27.76 -33.20 27.41
C ARG A 27 -26.49 -33.27 28.24
N ASP A 28 -26.51 -34.08 29.32
CA ASP A 28 -25.35 -34.35 30.16
C ASP A 28 -24.15 -34.87 29.36
N THR A 29 -22.94 -34.41 29.73
CA THR A 29 -21.69 -34.67 29.02
C THR A 29 -21.34 -36.16 28.99
N ARG A 30 -21.37 -36.75 27.79
CA ARG A 30 -20.95 -38.12 27.47
C ARG A 30 -19.70 -38.11 26.58
N PRO A 31 -18.84 -39.14 26.66
CA PRO A 31 -17.71 -39.28 25.73
C PRO A 31 -18.21 -39.29 24.27
N GLY A 32 -17.62 -38.44 23.41
CA GLY A 32 -17.99 -38.29 21.99
C GLY A 32 -19.07 -37.25 21.67
N GLN A 33 -19.78 -36.72 22.67
CA GLN A 33 -20.85 -35.73 22.44
C GLN A 33 -20.32 -34.38 21.90
N MET A 34 -19.09 -34.02 22.27
CA MET A 34 -18.41 -32.85 21.73
C MET A 34 -18.14 -32.99 20.22
N ILE A 35 -17.84 -34.21 19.76
CA ILE A 35 -17.62 -34.49 18.32
C ILE A 35 -18.97 -34.46 17.59
N ALA A 36 -20.02 -35.06 18.15
CA ALA A 36 -21.36 -35.05 17.56
C ALA A 36 -21.92 -33.63 17.43
N THR A 37 -21.83 -32.81 18.49
CA THR A 37 -22.26 -31.39 18.45
C THR A 37 -21.47 -30.59 17.42
N ALA A 38 -20.16 -30.81 17.31
CA ALA A 38 -19.33 -30.18 16.27
C ALA A 38 -19.77 -30.60 14.86
N LEU A 39 -20.06 -31.89 14.64
CA LEU A 39 -20.46 -32.42 13.34
C LEU A 39 -21.82 -31.85 12.90
N PHE A 40 -22.82 -31.80 13.79
CA PHE A 40 -24.12 -31.20 13.48
C PHE A 40 -24.05 -29.68 13.28
N ALA A 41 -23.23 -28.97 14.07
CA ALA A 41 -23.00 -27.53 13.85
C ALA A 41 -22.37 -27.27 12.47
N THR A 42 -21.45 -28.15 12.07
CA THR A 42 -20.79 -28.11 10.76
C THR A 42 -21.76 -28.44 9.63
N GLY A 43 -22.59 -29.48 9.80
CA GLY A 43 -23.64 -29.84 8.87
C GLY A 43 -24.62 -28.69 8.65
N THR A 44 -24.96 -27.95 9.71
CA THR A 44 -25.80 -26.74 9.63
C THR A 44 -25.17 -25.70 8.70
N LEU A 45 -23.89 -25.39 8.91
CA LEU A 45 -23.17 -24.41 8.09
C LEU A 45 -22.97 -24.90 6.66
N ALA A 46 -22.67 -26.18 6.44
CA ALA A 46 -22.56 -26.75 5.10
C ALA A 46 -23.90 -26.69 4.35
N ALA A 47 -25.00 -27.05 5.01
CA ALA A 47 -26.34 -27.00 4.42
C ALA A 47 -26.79 -25.56 4.14
N LEU A 48 -26.44 -24.58 5.00
CA LEU A 48 -26.67 -23.16 4.71
C LEU A 48 -25.86 -22.67 3.51
N ALA A 49 -24.59 -23.07 3.38
CA ALA A 49 -23.76 -22.71 2.22
C ALA A 49 -24.35 -23.28 0.92
N LEU A 50 -24.84 -24.51 0.99
CA LEU A 50 -25.49 -25.21 -0.12
C LEU A 50 -26.83 -24.53 -0.49
N ALA A 51 -27.62 -24.13 0.51
CA ALA A 51 -28.83 -23.34 0.31
C ALA A 51 -28.54 -22.02 -0.42
N PHE A 52 -27.51 -21.30 0.00
CA PHE A 52 -27.10 -20.06 -0.68
C PHE A 52 -26.59 -20.32 -2.09
N THR A 53 -25.89 -21.43 -2.33
CA THR A 53 -25.44 -21.81 -3.68
C THR A 53 -26.60 -22.02 -4.65
N PHE A 54 -27.71 -22.58 -4.17
CA PHE A 54 -28.90 -22.78 -4.99
C PHE A 54 -29.81 -21.55 -5.05
N ALA A 55 -29.86 -20.73 -4.00
CA ALA A 55 -30.72 -19.57 -3.94
C ALA A 55 -30.14 -18.33 -4.64
N LEU A 56 -28.81 -18.17 -4.65
CA LEU A 56 -28.16 -16.93 -5.03
C LEU A 56 -27.40 -17.06 -6.35
N GLU A 57 -27.69 -16.13 -7.26
CA GLU A 57 -26.97 -16.01 -8.53
C GLU A 57 -25.54 -15.45 -8.36
N LYS A 58 -24.71 -15.66 -9.40
CA LYS A 58 -23.25 -15.47 -9.50
C LYS A 58 -22.61 -14.59 -8.41
N GLY A 59 -22.96 -13.31 -8.31
CA GLY A 59 -22.31 -12.37 -7.38
C GLY A 59 -22.59 -12.59 -5.89
N TRP A 60 -23.84 -12.92 -5.56
CA TRP A 60 -24.33 -12.96 -4.19
C TRP A 60 -23.77 -14.14 -3.40
N LEU A 61 -23.44 -15.25 -4.07
CA LEU A 61 -22.86 -16.41 -3.42
C LEU A 61 -21.49 -16.10 -2.78
N THR A 62 -20.68 -15.18 -3.33
CA THR A 62 -19.35 -14.85 -2.78
C THR A 62 -19.52 -14.09 -1.48
N ILE A 63 -20.46 -13.15 -1.48
CA ILE A 63 -20.87 -12.37 -0.32
C ILE A 63 -21.41 -13.29 0.77
N ALA A 64 -22.31 -14.22 0.41
CA ALA A 64 -22.90 -15.17 1.35
C ALA A 64 -21.84 -16.05 2.02
N LEU A 65 -20.93 -16.66 1.25
CA LEU A 65 -19.85 -17.49 1.81
C LEU A 65 -18.91 -16.70 2.74
N ALA A 66 -18.62 -15.44 2.42
CA ALA A 66 -17.81 -14.59 3.28
C ALA A 66 -18.52 -14.22 4.59
N LEU A 67 -19.82 -13.89 4.52
CA LEU A 67 -20.65 -13.66 5.70
C LEU A 67 -20.79 -14.93 6.56
N MET A 68 -20.84 -16.11 5.93
CA MET A 68 -20.82 -17.38 6.65
C MET A 68 -19.49 -17.63 7.35
N SER A 69 -18.36 -17.28 6.73
CA SER A 69 -17.04 -17.32 7.40
C SER A 69 -17.03 -16.44 8.65
N LEU A 70 -17.55 -15.20 8.54
CA LEU A 70 -17.72 -14.29 9.68
C LEU A 70 -18.64 -14.87 10.76
N GLY A 71 -19.81 -15.37 10.38
CA GLY A 71 -20.77 -15.98 11.30
C GLY A 71 -20.17 -17.18 12.04
N THR A 72 -19.41 -18.01 11.33
CA THR A 72 -18.69 -19.16 11.91
C THR A 72 -17.64 -18.70 12.91
N ALA A 73 -16.86 -17.67 12.58
CA ALA A 73 -15.89 -17.07 13.49
C ALA A 73 -16.55 -16.50 14.75
N TRP A 74 -17.72 -15.85 14.62
CA TRP A 74 -18.49 -15.35 15.75
C TRP A 74 -19.05 -16.47 16.64
N ILE A 75 -19.63 -17.52 16.05
CA ILE A 75 -20.13 -18.70 16.80
C ILE A 75 -18.98 -19.36 17.56
N SER A 76 -17.77 -19.39 16.98
CA SER A 76 -16.57 -19.91 17.64
C SER A 76 -16.18 -19.16 18.92
N MET A 77 -16.66 -17.93 19.13
CA MET A 77 -16.49 -17.23 20.41
C MET A 77 -17.46 -17.74 21.48
N LYS A 78 -18.69 -18.08 21.09
CA LYS A 78 -19.70 -18.61 22.02
C LYS A 78 -19.45 -20.07 22.36
N ARG A 79 -18.97 -20.87 21.40
CA ARG A 79 -18.73 -22.30 21.53
C ARG A 79 -17.27 -22.63 21.21
N PRO A 80 -16.42 -22.99 22.21
CA PRO A 80 -15.00 -23.28 22.02
C PRO A 80 -14.76 -24.62 21.32
N ILE A 81 -15.22 -24.75 20.09
CA ILE A 81 -15.00 -25.91 19.24
C ILE A 81 -13.87 -25.55 18.26
N PRO A 82 -12.67 -26.17 18.35
CA PRO A 82 -11.53 -25.85 17.49
C PRO A 82 -11.86 -25.92 15.99
N PHE A 83 -12.72 -26.87 15.62
CA PHE A 83 -13.17 -27.08 14.25
C PHE A 83 -13.87 -25.84 13.64
N LEU A 84 -14.62 -25.05 14.42
CA LEU A 84 -15.30 -23.86 13.88
C LEU A 84 -14.30 -22.80 13.39
N ARG A 85 -13.14 -22.70 14.04
CA ARG A 85 -12.08 -21.80 13.57
C ARG A 85 -11.55 -22.26 12.21
N ALA A 86 -11.25 -23.56 12.09
CA ALA A 86 -10.81 -24.16 10.83
C ALA A 86 -11.86 -24.01 9.72
N LEU A 87 -13.14 -24.19 10.03
CA LEU A 87 -14.23 -24.02 9.08
C LEU A 87 -14.33 -22.57 8.57
N ALA A 88 -14.18 -21.58 9.44
CA ALA A 88 -14.13 -20.17 9.02
C ALA A 88 -13.00 -19.94 7.99
N ALA A 89 -11.82 -20.53 8.23
CA ALA A 89 -10.68 -20.47 7.33
C ALA A 89 -10.91 -21.21 6.00
N ILE A 90 -11.55 -22.39 6.04
CA ILE A 90 -11.93 -23.13 4.83
C ILE A 90 -12.89 -22.31 3.97
N LEU A 91 -13.92 -21.70 4.58
CA LEU A 91 -14.88 -20.84 3.88
C LEU A 91 -14.17 -19.62 3.24
N ALA A 92 -13.24 -19.00 3.97
CA ALA A 92 -12.42 -17.92 3.42
C ALA A 92 -11.57 -18.40 2.23
N GLY A 93 -10.97 -19.60 2.32
CA GLY A 93 -10.22 -20.23 1.23
C GLY A 93 -11.07 -20.50 -0.01
N ILE A 94 -12.31 -20.98 0.16
CA ILE A 94 -13.25 -21.19 -0.94
C ILE A 94 -13.58 -19.85 -1.63
N VAL A 95 -13.82 -18.80 -0.86
CA VAL A 95 -14.08 -17.46 -1.39
C VAL A 95 -12.87 -16.94 -2.19
N VAL A 96 -11.65 -17.11 -1.67
CA VAL A 96 -10.41 -16.75 -2.39
C VAL A 96 -10.27 -17.51 -3.71
N LEU A 97 -10.42 -18.84 -3.68
CA LEU A 97 -10.31 -19.68 -4.88
C LEU A 97 -11.35 -19.30 -5.93
N ARG A 98 -12.58 -19.02 -5.49
CA ARG A 98 -13.67 -18.64 -6.37
C ARG A 98 -13.43 -17.28 -7.04
N THR A 99 -13.01 -16.28 -6.28
CA THR A 99 -12.70 -14.95 -6.81
C THR A 99 -11.51 -14.98 -7.76
N GLY A 100 -10.55 -15.89 -7.54
CA GLY A 100 -9.44 -16.11 -8.49
C GLY A 100 -9.89 -16.63 -9.85
N HIS A 101 -10.99 -17.39 -9.92
CA HIS A 101 -11.52 -17.91 -11.19
C HIS A 101 -12.37 -16.87 -11.95
N GLU A 102 -13.17 -16.07 -11.24
CA GLU A 102 -13.98 -15.00 -11.83
C GLU A 102 -13.78 -13.68 -11.06
N PRO A 103 -12.74 -12.90 -11.41
CA PRO A 103 -12.42 -11.64 -10.73
C PRO A 103 -13.50 -10.55 -10.85
N ARG A 104 -14.42 -10.67 -11.82
CA ARG A 104 -15.52 -9.70 -11.96
C ARG A 104 -16.63 -9.91 -10.94
N ILE A 105 -16.67 -11.08 -10.29
CA ILE A 105 -17.70 -11.55 -9.32
C ILE A 105 -19.12 -11.66 -9.92
N VAL A 106 -19.58 -10.66 -10.69
CA VAL A 106 -20.87 -10.59 -11.39
C VAL A 106 -20.75 -10.68 -12.92
N GLY A 107 -19.53 -10.81 -13.46
CA GLY A 107 -19.36 -10.91 -14.91
C GLY A 107 -19.57 -9.56 -15.58
N ASN A 108 -20.57 -9.41 -16.46
CA ASN A 108 -20.69 -8.24 -17.34
C ASN A 108 -21.49 -7.06 -16.73
N ASP A 109 -22.20 -7.24 -15.62
CA ASP A 109 -23.08 -6.21 -15.04
C ASP A 109 -22.38 -5.29 -14.02
N LEU A 110 -21.10 -5.00 -14.24
CA LEU A 110 -20.28 -4.22 -13.31
C LEU A 110 -20.75 -2.76 -13.13
N GLY A 111 -21.60 -2.26 -14.04
CA GLY A 111 -22.00 -0.86 -14.09
C GLY A 111 -20.81 0.08 -14.37
N THR A 112 -21.09 1.34 -14.66
CA THR A 112 -20.06 2.38 -14.88
C THR A 112 -20.00 3.39 -13.74
N THR A 113 -20.80 3.20 -12.69
CA THR A 113 -20.82 4.09 -11.52
C THR A 113 -19.49 4.04 -10.77
N PRO A 114 -18.83 5.19 -10.54
CA PRO A 114 -17.60 5.24 -9.75
C PRO A 114 -17.85 4.81 -8.30
N ILE A 115 -17.00 3.92 -7.76
CA ILE A 115 -16.96 3.47 -6.35
C ILE A 115 -18.19 2.66 -5.90
N PHE A 116 -19.41 3.11 -6.19
CA PHE A 116 -20.65 2.39 -5.88
C PHE A 116 -21.02 1.45 -7.03
N ASN A 117 -20.21 0.42 -7.21
CA ASN A 117 -20.42 -0.63 -8.21
C ASN A 117 -20.53 -2.00 -7.53
N TRP A 118 -20.70 -3.05 -8.33
CA TRP A 118 -20.74 -4.41 -7.79
C TRP A 118 -19.38 -4.89 -7.23
N LEU A 119 -18.26 -4.32 -7.67
CA LEU A 119 -16.93 -4.67 -7.12
C LEU A 119 -16.83 -4.27 -5.65
N LEU A 120 -17.34 -3.09 -5.28
CA LEU A 120 -17.38 -2.66 -3.89
C LEU A 120 -18.13 -3.66 -3.01
N LEU A 121 -19.29 -4.15 -3.46
CA LEU A 121 -20.04 -5.16 -2.71
C LEU A 121 -19.34 -6.53 -2.73
N GLY A 122 -18.89 -6.95 -3.91
CA GLY A 122 -18.29 -8.25 -4.15
C GLY A 122 -16.94 -8.45 -3.46
N TYR A 123 -16.13 -7.41 -3.33
CA TYR A 123 -14.83 -7.46 -2.63
C TYR A 123 -14.88 -6.82 -1.24
N GLY A 124 -15.62 -5.73 -1.06
CA GLY A 124 -15.70 -5.00 0.21
C GLY A 124 -16.43 -5.74 1.31
N ILE A 125 -17.56 -6.41 1.01
CA ILE A 125 -18.25 -7.21 2.03
C ILE A 125 -17.38 -8.40 2.47
N PRO A 126 -16.74 -9.17 1.57
CA PRO A 126 -15.78 -10.18 1.99
C PRO A 126 -14.58 -9.63 2.76
N ALA A 127 -13.98 -8.51 2.33
CA ALA A 127 -12.89 -7.87 3.07
C ALA A 127 -13.30 -7.53 4.51
N ALA A 128 -14.45 -6.88 4.70
CA ALA A 128 -14.99 -6.54 6.01
C ALA A 128 -15.31 -7.79 6.84
N SER A 129 -15.88 -8.81 6.20
CA SER A 129 -16.22 -10.08 6.85
C SER A 129 -14.98 -10.80 7.38
N PHE A 130 -13.89 -10.84 6.62
CA PHE A 130 -12.64 -11.46 7.04
C PHE A 130 -11.90 -10.62 8.10
N TRP A 131 -11.94 -9.29 8.02
CA TRP A 131 -11.40 -8.42 9.07
C TRP A 131 -12.15 -8.57 10.41
N LEU A 132 -13.48 -8.57 10.38
CA LEU A 132 -14.28 -8.80 11.59
C LEU A 132 -14.10 -10.23 12.12
N GLY A 133 -14.04 -11.21 11.22
CA GLY A 133 -13.81 -12.61 11.57
C GLY A 133 -12.44 -12.82 12.23
N SER A 134 -11.38 -12.16 11.73
CA SER A 134 -10.05 -12.23 12.34
C SER A 134 -10.03 -11.59 13.74
N ILE A 135 -10.74 -10.47 13.95
CA ILE A 135 -10.90 -9.86 15.27
C ILE A 135 -11.56 -10.83 16.26
N PHE A 136 -12.59 -11.57 15.84
CA PHE A 136 -13.25 -12.57 16.68
C PHE A 136 -12.33 -13.76 16.99
N LEU A 137 -11.65 -14.32 15.98
CA LEU A 137 -10.75 -15.44 16.17
C LEU A 137 -9.54 -15.09 17.06
N ARG A 138 -9.03 -13.86 16.96
CA ARG A 138 -7.87 -13.39 17.72
C ARG A 138 -8.09 -13.39 19.24
N ARG A 139 -9.33 -13.29 19.71
CA ARG A 139 -9.67 -13.32 21.15
C ARG A 139 -9.34 -14.66 21.84
N ARG A 140 -9.11 -15.73 21.08
CA ARG A 140 -8.84 -17.08 21.62
C ARG A 140 -7.45 -17.63 21.27
N GLY A 141 -6.57 -16.80 20.73
CA GLY A 141 -5.20 -17.16 20.40
C GLY A 141 -4.83 -16.92 18.94
N ASP A 142 -3.53 -16.99 18.66
CA ASP A 142 -2.94 -16.91 17.32
C ASP A 142 -2.65 -18.31 16.79
N ASP A 143 -3.42 -18.75 15.80
CA ASP A 143 -3.34 -20.06 15.18
C ASP A 143 -3.48 -19.99 13.66
N GLY A 144 -3.29 -21.13 12.98
CA GLY A 144 -3.39 -21.24 11.52
C GLY A 144 -4.70 -20.66 10.94
N PRO A 145 -5.88 -20.97 11.50
CA PRO A 145 -7.14 -20.42 11.01
C PRO A 145 -7.28 -18.90 11.11
N LEU A 146 -6.85 -18.29 12.23
CA LEU A 146 -6.80 -16.82 12.35
C LEU A 146 -5.95 -16.22 11.23
N ARG A 147 -4.77 -16.82 11.03
CA ARG A 147 -3.81 -16.41 10.01
C ARG A 147 -4.44 -16.49 8.60
N SER A 148 -5.11 -17.59 8.25
CA SER A 148 -5.81 -17.68 6.96
C SER A 148 -6.84 -16.56 6.76
N LEU A 149 -7.60 -16.17 7.79
CA LEU A 149 -8.56 -15.06 7.70
C LEU A 149 -7.88 -13.71 7.53
N GLU A 150 -6.77 -13.44 8.24
CA GLU A 150 -6.02 -12.19 8.06
C GLU A 150 -5.43 -12.08 6.66
N ALA A 151 -4.95 -13.19 6.10
CA ALA A 151 -4.43 -13.23 4.73
C ALA A 151 -5.54 -12.93 3.72
N ALA A 152 -6.72 -13.56 3.88
CA ALA A 152 -7.88 -13.29 3.04
C ALA A 152 -8.36 -11.84 3.17
N ALA A 153 -8.39 -11.28 4.39
CA ALA A 153 -8.78 -9.90 4.65
C ALA A 153 -7.87 -8.90 3.91
N ILE A 154 -6.54 -9.08 4.02
CA ILE A 154 -5.57 -8.24 3.30
C ILE A 154 -5.73 -8.41 1.79
N LEU A 155 -5.81 -9.65 1.30
CA LEU A 155 -5.94 -9.94 -0.13
C LEU A 155 -7.19 -9.26 -0.72
N PHE A 156 -8.36 -9.40 -0.09
CA PHE A 156 -9.59 -8.77 -0.57
C PHE A 156 -9.55 -7.25 -0.47
N THR A 157 -8.89 -6.69 0.54
CA THR A 157 -8.69 -5.23 0.65
C THR A 157 -7.83 -4.72 -0.51
N VAL A 158 -6.75 -5.43 -0.85
CA VAL A 158 -5.87 -5.08 -1.97
C VAL A 158 -6.59 -5.25 -3.30
N LEU A 159 -7.26 -6.38 -3.52
CA LEU A 159 -8.01 -6.63 -4.75
C LEU A 159 -9.12 -5.61 -4.96
N LEU A 160 -9.87 -5.25 -3.90
CA LEU A 160 -10.86 -4.18 -3.97
C LEU A 160 -10.23 -2.89 -4.48
N ALA A 161 -9.18 -2.41 -3.80
CA ALA A 161 -8.56 -1.14 -4.17
C ALA A 161 -8.03 -1.13 -5.61
N PHE A 162 -7.36 -2.20 -6.03
CA PHE A 162 -6.77 -2.28 -7.37
C PHE A 162 -7.82 -2.43 -8.47
N THR A 163 -8.86 -3.24 -8.23
CA THR A 163 -9.94 -3.41 -9.21
C THR A 163 -10.82 -2.17 -9.32
N GLU A 164 -11.06 -1.43 -8.22
CA GLU A 164 -11.75 -0.14 -8.24
C GLU A 164 -10.98 0.93 -9.02
N ILE A 165 -9.66 1.05 -8.78
CA ILE A 165 -8.81 1.98 -9.55
C ILE A 165 -8.88 1.66 -11.04
N ARG A 166 -8.76 0.37 -11.38
CA ARG A 166 -8.78 -0.08 -12.78
C ARG A 166 -10.14 0.10 -13.42
N HIS A 167 -11.23 -0.18 -12.70
CA HIS A 167 -12.61 0.03 -13.14
C HIS A 167 -12.86 1.52 -13.40
N TYR A 168 -12.47 2.39 -12.47
CA TYR A 168 -12.66 3.83 -12.57
C TYR A 168 -11.92 4.41 -13.78
N ILE A 169 -10.64 4.06 -13.97
CA ILE A 169 -9.82 4.63 -15.05
C ILE A 169 -10.23 4.09 -16.41
N ASN A 170 -10.56 2.81 -16.51
CA ASN A 170 -10.87 2.17 -17.79
C ASN A 170 -12.37 2.16 -18.10
N ASN A 171 -13.14 3.11 -17.55
CA ASN A 171 -14.59 3.27 -17.78
C ASN A 171 -15.39 1.95 -17.61
N GLY A 172 -15.04 1.16 -16.59
CA GLY A 172 -15.66 -0.13 -16.27
C GLY A 172 -14.94 -1.36 -16.81
N ASN A 173 -13.93 -1.21 -17.67
CA ASN A 173 -13.21 -2.35 -18.25
C ASN A 173 -11.97 -2.77 -17.44
N ILE A 174 -12.15 -3.77 -16.59
CA ILE A 174 -11.07 -4.33 -15.73
C ILE A 174 -10.00 -5.09 -16.54
N TYR A 175 -10.24 -5.45 -17.81
CA TYR A 175 -9.29 -6.20 -18.65
C TYR A 175 -8.61 -5.34 -19.73
N SER A 176 -8.66 -4.01 -19.60
CA SER A 176 -7.93 -3.09 -20.47
C SER A 176 -6.43 -3.42 -20.49
N ARG A 177 -5.82 -3.47 -21.68
CA ARG A 177 -4.39 -3.79 -21.84
C ARG A 177 -3.45 -2.60 -21.65
N SER A 178 -3.97 -1.38 -21.66
CA SER A 178 -3.20 -0.16 -21.39
C SER A 178 -3.30 0.20 -19.91
N SER A 179 -2.16 0.50 -19.29
CA SER A 179 -2.10 1.10 -17.96
C SER A 179 -1.56 2.51 -18.09
N ASP A 180 -2.40 3.48 -17.74
CA ASP A 180 -2.02 4.89 -17.79
C ASP A 180 -1.14 5.27 -16.60
N LEU A 181 -0.40 6.38 -16.74
CA LEU A 181 0.41 6.95 -15.65
C LEU A 181 -0.41 7.16 -14.38
N ILE A 182 -1.66 7.61 -14.53
CA ILE A 182 -2.60 7.83 -13.43
C ILE A 182 -2.93 6.51 -12.72
N GLU A 183 -3.14 5.43 -13.48
CA GLU A 183 -3.49 4.11 -12.94
C GLU A 183 -2.35 3.56 -12.09
N ILE A 184 -1.13 3.55 -12.63
CA ILE A 184 0.05 3.07 -11.93
C ILE A 184 0.36 3.97 -10.73
N GLY A 185 0.23 5.29 -10.88
CA GLY A 185 0.41 6.26 -9.79
C GLY A 185 -0.54 6.00 -8.61
N LEU A 186 -1.83 5.78 -8.89
CA LEU A 186 -2.81 5.43 -7.85
C LEU A 186 -2.51 4.08 -7.20
N GLN A 187 -2.17 3.06 -7.98
CA GLN A 187 -1.83 1.73 -7.45
C GLN A 187 -0.61 1.80 -6.52
N VAL A 188 0.43 2.55 -6.90
CA VAL A 188 1.60 2.79 -6.05
C VAL A 188 1.21 3.55 -4.77
N CYS A 189 0.42 4.62 -4.88
CA CYS A 189 -0.06 5.38 -3.73
C CYS A 189 -0.83 4.49 -2.75
N VAL A 190 -1.79 3.71 -3.24
CA VAL A 190 -2.62 2.85 -2.40
C VAL A 190 -1.80 1.70 -1.81
N ALA A 191 -0.88 1.10 -2.56
CA ALA A 191 0.03 0.08 -2.03
C ALA A 191 0.90 0.63 -0.88
N LEU A 192 1.49 1.83 -1.03
CA LEU A 192 2.26 2.48 0.03
C LEU A 192 1.39 2.85 1.23
N ALA A 193 0.19 3.39 1.02
CA ALA A 193 -0.75 3.72 2.09
C ALA A 193 -1.17 2.47 2.88
N MET A 194 -1.50 1.37 2.19
CA MET A 194 -1.82 0.09 2.84
C MET A 194 -0.62 -0.51 3.56
N ALA A 195 0.59 -0.39 2.99
CA ALA A 195 1.83 -0.82 3.67
C ALA A 195 2.04 -0.05 4.99
N ILE A 196 1.84 1.28 5.01
CA ILE A 196 1.88 2.09 6.24
C ILE A 196 0.83 1.62 7.25
N GLY A 197 -0.41 1.38 6.79
CA GLY A 197 -1.50 0.89 7.62
C GLY A 197 -1.18 -0.46 8.26
N LEU A 198 -0.67 -1.42 7.48
CA LEU A 198 -0.27 -2.73 7.97
C LEU A 198 0.95 -2.68 8.88
N GLU A 199 1.92 -1.79 8.64
CA GLU A 199 3.07 -1.64 9.52
C GLU A 199 2.62 -1.15 10.91
N ARG A 200 1.64 -0.24 10.97
CA ARG A 200 1.00 0.21 12.22
C ARG A 200 0.21 -0.92 12.88
N LEU A 201 -0.56 -1.68 12.09
CA LEU A 201 -1.38 -2.76 12.61
C LEU A 201 -0.52 -3.92 13.15
N ARG A 202 0.57 -4.26 12.47
CA ARG A 202 1.53 -5.28 12.91
C ARG A 202 2.07 -4.97 14.30
N ILE A 203 2.36 -3.71 14.60
CA ILE A 203 2.86 -3.32 15.93
C ILE A 203 1.82 -3.60 17.02
N ARG A 204 0.53 -3.45 16.70
CA ARG A 204 -0.55 -3.75 17.65
C ARG A 204 -0.84 -5.25 17.75
N THR A 205 -0.77 -5.99 16.64
CA THR A 205 -1.26 -7.38 16.60
C THR A 205 -0.16 -8.44 16.71
N GLY A 206 1.11 -8.11 16.43
CA GLY A 206 2.21 -9.07 16.38
C GLY A 206 2.09 -10.13 15.28
N SER A 207 1.12 -10.01 14.35
CA SER A 207 0.84 -11.06 13.36
C SER A 207 1.93 -11.18 12.31
N VAL A 208 2.35 -12.42 12.04
CA VAL A 208 3.25 -12.76 10.93
C VAL A 208 2.67 -12.35 9.58
N ILE A 209 1.35 -12.42 9.41
CA ILE A 209 0.71 -12.07 8.14
C ILE A 209 0.59 -10.57 7.94
N HIS A 210 0.32 -9.79 8.99
CA HIS A 210 0.38 -8.33 8.86
C HIS A 210 1.80 -7.89 8.52
N ASN A 211 2.82 -8.57 9.07
CA ASN A 211 4.22 -8.35 8.71
C ASN A 211 4.52 -8.70 7.26
N ALA A 212 4.09 -9.89 6.81
CA ALA A 212 4.29 -10.35 5.43
C ALA A 212 3.54 -9.46 4.43
N GLY A 213 2.29 -9.09 4.73
CA GLY A 213 1.48 -8.19 3.90
C GLY A 213 2.11 -6.81 3.75
N ALA A 214 2.61 -6.22 4.84
CA ALA A 214 3.34 -4.95 4.77
C ALA A 214 4.60 -5.04 3.88
N LEU A 215 5.36 -6.13 4.01
CA LEU A 215 6.56 -6.37 3.18
C LEU A 215 6.20 -6.55 1.71
N LEU A 216 5.23 -7.42 1.41
CA LEU A 216 4.78 -7.71 0.04
C LEU A 216 4.25 -6.46 -0.65
N LEU A 217 3.44 -5.65 0.04
CA LEU A 217 2.93 -4.39 -0.53
C LEU A 217 4.04 -3.37 -0.75
N THR A 218 5.03 -3.29 0.14
CA THR A 218 6.17 -2.40 -0.06
C THR A 218 7.03 -2.86 -1.26
N TRP A 219 7.23 -4.18 -1.39
CA TRP A 219 7.95 -4.77 -2.51
C TRP A 219 7.23 -4.53 -3.84
N PHE A 220 5.91 -4.76 -3.85
CA PHE A 220 5.06 -4.46 -4.98
C PHE A 220 5.14 -2.98 -5.38
N ALA A 221 4.99 -2.07 -4.41
CA ALA A 221 5.10 -0.64 -4.66
C ALA A 221 6.47 -0.25 -5.24
N GLY A 222 7.57 -0.81 -4.70
CA GLY A 222 8.91 -0.60 -5.24
C GLY A 222 9.05 -1.09 -6.69
N LEU A 223 8.52 -2.29 -6.99
CA LEU A 223 8.54 -2.85 -8.32
C LEU A 223 7.69 -2.03 -9.30
N ALA A 224 6.50 -1.60 -8.89
CA ALA A 224 5.61 -0.75 -9.67
C ALA A 224 6.19 0.65 -9.92
N VAL A 225 6.97 1.18 -8.98
CA VAL A 225 7.76 2.41 -9.19
C VAL A 225 8.82 2.18 -10.28
N VAL A 226 9.64 1.15 -10.15
CA VAL A 226 10.76 0.91 -11.07
C VAL A 226 10.28 0.50 -12.48
N LEU A 227 9.44 -0.53 -12.57
CA LEU A 227 8.98 -1.07 -13.85
C LEU A 227 7.83 -0.28 -14.45
N GLY A 228 6.94 0.25 -13.61
CA GLY A 228 5.78 1.03 -14.04
C GLY A 228 6.15 2.49 -14.31
N LEU A 229 6.40 3.26 -13.25
CA LEU A 229 6.58 4.72 -13.37
C LEU A 229 7.89 5.14 -14.06
N PHE A 230 8.99 4.45 -13.79
CA PHE A 230 10.28 4.75 -14.44
C PHE A 230 10.52 3.97 -15.74
N GLY A 231 9.78 2.87 -15.94
CA GLY A 231 9.83 2.04 -17.15
C GLY A 231 8.71 2.37 -18.12
N ILE A 232 7.61 1.62 -18.05
CA ILE A 232 6.56 1.58 -19.08
C ILE A 232 5.81 2.91 -19.22
N ALA A 233 5.43 3.52 -18.10
CA ALA A 233 4.63 4.74 -18.06
C ALA A 233 5.48 6.01 -17.83
N ASN A 234 6.76 5.96 -18.21
CA ASN A 234 7.65 7.11 -18.10
C ASN A 234 7.33 8.14 -19.20
N PRO A 235 6.92 9.39 -18.86
CA PRO A 235 6.58 10.40 -19.85
C PRO A 235 7.73 10.85 -20.76
N LEU A 236 8.98 10.57 -20.38
CA LEU A 236 10.14 10.87 -21.22
C LEU A 236 10.30 9.87 -22.36
N MET A 237 9.84 8.64 -22.18
CA MET A 237 9.98 7.56 -23.15
C MET A 237 8.68 7.35 -23.94
N SER A 238 7.54 7.51 -23.26
CA SER A 238 6.22 7.24 -23.81
C SER A 238 5.51 8.55 -24.14
N SER A 239 4.78 8.58 -25.27
CA SER A 239 3.97 9.73 -25.69
C SER A 239 2.69 9.82 -24.86
N ILE A 240 2.82 10.29 -23.63
CA ILE A 240 1.71 10.44 -22.68
C ILE A 240 1.34 11.92 -22.59
N GLU A 241 0.06 12.23 -22.73
CA GLU A 241 -0.44 13.59 -22.55
C GLU A 241 -0.57 13.91 -21.06
N ILE A 242 0.07 14.99 -20.63
CA ILE A 242 -0.01 15.52 -19.28
C ILE A 242 -0.93 16.74 -19.30
N ALA A 243 -2.18 16.52 -18.91
CA ALA A 243 -3.16 17.60 -18.80
C ALA A 243 -2.89 18.49 -17.58
N GLY A 244 -3.08 19.81 -17.74
CA GLY A 244 -2.96 20.82 -16.69
C GLY A 244 -1.52 21.28 -16.41
N THR A 245 -1.34 22.54 -16.02
CA THR A 245 0.00 23.12 -15.81
C THR A 245 0.60 22.74 -14.45
N PHE A 246 -0.10 23.05 -13.36
CA PHE A 246 0.37 22.81 -11.99
C PHE A 246 -0.28 21.59 -11.33
N ILE A 247 -1.59 21.42 -11.50
CA ILE A 247 -2.31 20.21 -11.08
C ILE A 247 -2.34 19.28 -12.28
N ASN A 248 -1.52 18.23 -12.22
CA ASN A 248 -1.31 17.33 -13.34
C ASN A 248 -1.07 15.88 -12.86
N PRO A 249 -1.10 14.90 -13.78
CA PRO A 249 -0.82 13.49 -13.48
C PRO A 249 0.53 13.22 -12.81
N LEU A 250 1.54 14.09 -12.96
CA LEU A 250 2.87 13.90 -12.35
C LEU A 250 2.81 13.96 -10.82
N ILE A 251 1.87 14.72 -10.25
CA ILE A 251 1.66 14.75 -8.80
C ILE A 251 1.29 13.36 -8.29
N LEU A 252 0.38 12.69 -8.97
CA LEU A 252 -0.11 11.37 -8.58
C LEU A 252 0.90 10.26 -8.92
N GLY A 253 1.64 10.41 -10.01
CA GLY A 253 2.67 9.49 -10.44
C GLY A 253 3.95 9.56 -9.59
N TYR A 254 4.37 10.74 -9.13
CA TYR A 254 5.69 10.91 -8.53
C TYR A 254 5.68 11.64 -7.18
N ALA A 255 4.94 12.75 -7.05
CA ALA A 255 4.97 13.57 -5.83
C ALA A 255 4.29 12.88 -4.62
N ILE A 256 3.08 12.38 -4.79
CA ILE A 256 2.35 11.68 -3.71
C ILE A 256 3.05 10.38 -3.33
N PRO A 257 3.52 9.53 -4.28
CA PRO A 257 4.36 8.38 -3.96
C PRO A 257 5.63 8.75 -3.20
N ALA A 258 6.29 9.86 -3.53
CA ALA A 258 7.47 10.33 -2.79
C ALA A 258 7.14 10.62 -1.32
N ILE A 259 6.04 11.33 -1.06
CA ILE A 259 5.58 11.65 0.29
C ILE A 259 5.21 10.36 1.05
N LEU A 260 4.45 9.46 0.44
CA LEU A 260 4.04 8.21 1.06
C LEU A 260 5.22 7.28 1.35
N ALA A 261 6.19 7.19 0.43
CA ALA A 261 7.42 6.46 0.65
C ALA A 261 8.23 7.07 1.82
N LEU A 262 8.33 8.40 1.90
CA LEU A 262 8.98 9.06 3.03
C LEU A 262 8.27 8.76 4.36
N LEU A 263 6.94 8.84 4.39
CA LEU A 263 6.14 8.50 5.58
C LEU A 263 6.31 7.02 5.97
N LEU A 264 6.37 6.11 5.00
CA LEU A 264 6.65 4.70 5.25
C LEU A 264 8.05 4.50 5.82
N SER A 265 9.07 5.17 5.29
CA SER A 265 10.44 5.13 5.82
C SER A 265 10.50 5.57 7.29
N TYR A 266 9.75 6.60 7.67
CA TYR A 266 9.61 7.01 9.07
C TYR A 266 8.84 6.01 9.91
N ALA A 267 7.77 5.40 9.37
CA ALA A 267 6.97 4.41 10.10
C ALA A 267 7.77 3.13 10.46
N VAL A 268 8.75 2.76 9.61
CA VAL A 268 9.61 1.58 9.79
C VAL A 268 10.93 1.89 10.49
N ALA A 269 11.30 3.17 10.63
CA ALA A 269 12.53 3.61 11.26
C ALA A 269 12.62 3.13 12.72
N GLY A 270 13.77 2.58 13.11
CA GLY A 270 14.00 2.05 14.46
C GLY A 270 13.27 0.74 14.79
N ARG A 271 12.43 0.24 13.87
CA ARG A 271 11.66 -1.01 14.05
C ARG A 271 12.11 -2.13 13.12
N ARG A 272 12.58 -1.76 11.93
CA ARG A 272 13.18 -2.69 10.97
C ARG A 272 14.66 -2.39 10.78
N VAL A 273 15.36 -3.30 10.09
CA VAL A 273 16.77 -3.14 9.73
C VAL A 273 17.00 -1.77 9.06
N PRO A 274 18.05 -1.02 9.44
CA PRO A 274 18.28 0.33 8.92
C PRO A 274 18.33 0.41 7.40
N ALA A 275 18.88 -0.62 6.75
CA ALA A 275 18.93 -0.73 5.29
C ALA A 275 17.53 -0.63 4.64
N TYR A 276 16.53 -1.32 5.18
CA TYR A 276 15.16 -1.30 4.66
C TYR A 276 14.51 0.08 4.77
N ALA A 277 14.71 0.78 5.89
CA ALA A 277 14.19 2.14 6.04
C ALA A 277 14.90 3.12 5.09
N ASN A 278 16.22 2.96 4.93
CA ASN A 278 17.05 3.82 4.10
C ASN A 278 16.78 3.63 2.61
N THR A 279 16.50 2.41 2.13
CA THR A 279 16.13 2.17 0.73
C THR A 279 14.79 2.83 0.38
N ILE A 280 13.81 2.77 1.28
CA ILE A 280 12.52 3.46 1.10
C ILE A 280 12.70 5.00 1.16
N ALA A 281 13.60 5.50 2.02
CA ALA A 281 13.94 6.93 2.01
C ALA A 281 14.62 7.36 0.70
N ALA A 282 15.51 6.52 0.17
CA ALA A 282 16.18 6.77 -1.09
C ALA A 282 15.18 6.76 -2.26
N SER A 283 14.22 5.82 -2.30
CA SER A 283 13.18 5.81 -3.33
C SER A 283 12.29 7.05 -3.24
N ALA A 284 11.96 7.53 -2.03
CA ALA A 284 11.25 8.79 -1.84
C ALA A 284 12.02 9.99 -2.41
N LEU A 285 13.33 10.05 -2.18
CA LEU A 285 14.19 11.10 -2.73
C LEU A 285 14.24 11.05 -4.26
N VAL A 286 14.39 9.86 -4.84
CA VAL A 286 14.42 9.65 -6.30
C VAL A 286 13.09 10.06 -6.93
N LEU A 287 11.96 9.67 -6.33
CA LEU A 287 10.62 10.05 -6.80
C LEU A 287 10.40 11.57 -6.73
N ALA A 288 10.83 12.22 -5.64
CA ALA A 288 10.73 13.67 -5.49
C ALA A 288 11.58 14.40 -6.55
N LEU A 289 12.80 13.91 -6.80
CA LEU A 289 13.69 14.47 -7.82
C LEU A 289 13.13 14.27 -9.24
N ALA A 290 12.57 13.09 -9.51
CA ALA A 290 11.89 12.79 -10.76
C ALA A 290 10.68 13.70 -10.98
N TYR A 291 9.86 13.92 -9.95
CA TYR A 291 8.75 14.86 -10.00
C TYR A 291 9.21 16.27 -10.39
N ILE A 292 10.21 16.82 -9.68
CA ILE A 292 10.74 18.17 -9.96
C ILE A 292 11.25 18.27 -11.41
N THR A 293 11.98 17.25 -11.87
CA THR A 293 12.55 17.21 -13.21
C THR A 293 11.44 17.12 -14.27
N LEU A 294 10.48 16.21 -14.12
CA LEU A 294 9.36 16.08 -15.07
C LEU A 294 8.47 17.32 -15.06
N GLN A 295 8.26 17.95 -13.91
CA GLN A 295 7.45 19.16 -13.79
C GLN A 295 8.11 20.34 -14.50
N ILE A 296 9.42 20.52 -14.38
CA ILE A 296 10.15 21.55 -15.14
C ILE A 296 10.02 21.25 -16.63
N ARG A 297 10.25 20.01 -17.06
CA ARG A 297 10.10 19.63 -18.47
C ARG A 297 8.71 19.96 -19.00
N HIS A 298 7.67 19.69 -18.22
CA HIS A 298 6.28 20.00 -18.54
C HIS A 298 6.04 21.50 -18.74
N LEU A 299 6.68 22.34 -17.94
CA LEU A 299 6.59 23.79 -18.12
C LEU A 299 7.27 24.30 -19.40
N TYR A 300 8.30 23.61 -19.89
CA TYR A 300 9.04 24.02 -21.11
C TYR A 300 8.49 23.39 -22.39
N HIS A 301 8.05 22.12 -22.36
CA HIS A 301 7.61 21.36 -23.53
C HIS A 301 6.10 21.29 -23.68
N GLY A 302 5.34 21.64 -22.64
CA GLY A 302 3.89 21.51 -22.63
C GLY A 302 3.43 20.05 -22.44
N PRO A 303 2.27 19.65 -22.98
CA PRO A 303 1.61 18.39 -22.63
C PRO A 303 2.38 17.10 -22.90
N TYR A 304 3.34 17.09 -23.84
CA TYR A 304 4.10 15.91 -24.23
C TYR A 304 5.58 16.08 -23.89
N LEU A 305 6.14 15.16 -23.10
CA LEU A 305 7.51 15.27 -22.56
C LEU A 305 8.57 14.45 -23.31
N ASN A 306 8.16 13.69 -24.33
CA ASN A 306 8.99 12.73 -25.07
C ASN A 306 9.87 13.37 -26.16
N SER A 307 9.92 14.70 -26.24
CA SER A 307 10.87 15.41 -27.11
C SER A 307 12.32 15.13 -26.67
N PHE A 308 13.26 14.96 -27.60
CA PHE A 308 14.69 14.79 -27.26
C PHE A 308 15.45 16.12 -27.10
N ARG A 309 14.84 17.24 -27.49
CA ARG A 309 15.47 18.55 -27.41
C ARG A 309 15.37 19.08 -25.98
N THR A 310 16.43 19.69 -25.47
CA THR A 310 16.43 20.36 -24.16
C THR A 310 17.04 21.74 -24.39
N SER A 311 16.36 22.79 -23.95
CA SER A 311 16.90 24.16 -24.10
C SER A 311 17.90 24.49 -22.99
N ASP A 312 18.81 25.44 -23.23
CA ASP A 312 19.76 25.88 -22.20
C ASP A 312 19.04 26.43 -20.96
N ALA A 313 17.96 27.18 -21.16
CA ALA A 313 17.14 27.71 -20.08
C ALA A 313 16.50 26.58 -19.23
N GLU A 314 16.01 25.53 -19.88
CA GLU A 314 15.49 24.34 -19.20
C GLU A 314 16.60 23.63 -18.40
N GLN A 315 17.79 23.48 -19.00
CA GLN A 315 18.94 22.83 -18.36
C GLN A 315 19.41 23.55 -17.09
N TYR A 316 19.51 24.88 -17.13
CA TYR A 316 19.87 25.70 -15.97
C TYR A 316 18.77 25.67 -14.89
N THR A 317 17.50 25.63 -15.31
CA THR A 317 16.37 25.52 -14.37
C THR A 317 16.41 24.21 -13.59
N TYR A 318 16.80 23.09 -14.21
CA TYR A 318 17.04 21.84 -13.48
C TYR A 318 18.06 22.01 -12.35
N SER A 319 19.21 22.63 -12.63
CA SER A 319 20.27 22.82 -11.63
C SER A 319 19.83 23.71 -10.49
N VAL A 320 19.16 24.84 -10.79
CA VAL A 320 18.64 25.73 -9.76
C VAL A 320 17.61 25.00 -8.89
N ALA A 321 16.67 24.28 -9.50
CA ALA A 321 15.64 23.56 -8.77
C ALA A 321 16.20 22.44 -7.90
N TRP A 322 17.18 21.68 -8.39
CA TRP A 322 17.86 20.64 -7.61
C TRP A 322 18.64 21.22 -6.44
N LEU A 323 19.29 22.38 -6.63
CA LEU A 323 20.01 23.09 -5.57
C LEU A 323 19.03 23.57 -4.49
N VAL A 324 17.94 24.23 -4.89
CA VAL A 324 16.88 24.70 -3.99
C VAL A 324 16.30 23.52 -3.21
N PHE A 325 16.01 22.40 -3.88
CA PHE A 325 15.53 21.19 -3.23
C PHE A 325 16.52 20.65 -2.20
N GLY A 326 17.82 20.59 -2.54
CA GLY A 326 18.89 20.22 -1.60
C GLY A 326 18.97 21.16 -0.39
N VAL A 327 18.88 22.47 -0.59
CA VAL A 327 18.88 23.48 0.49
C VAL A 327 17.65 23.36 1.38
N VAL A 328 16.47 23.13 0.80
CA VAL A 328 15.23 22.88 1.56
C VAL A 328 15.36 21.62 2.41
N LEU A 329 15.88 20.53 1.87
CA LEU A 329 16.16 19.30 2.63
C LEU A 329 17.15 19.55 3.78
N LEU A 330 18.17 20.39 3.56
CA LEU A 330 19.13 20.78 4.59
C LEU A 330 18.43 21.57 5.70
N GLY A 331 17.60 22.56 5.34
CA GLY A 331 16.77 23.31 6.29
C GLY A 331 15.87 22.40 7.12
N ILE A 332 15.19 21.44 6.50
CA ILE A 332 14.37 20.43 7.20
C ILE A 332 15.25 19.58 8.13
N GLY A 333 16.42 19.15 7.69
CA GLY A 333 17.37 18.37 8.50
C GLY A 333 17.97 19.13 9.70
N LEU A 334 17.95 20.46 9.65
CA LEU A 334 18.33 21.35 10.75
C LEU A 334 17.19 21.58 11.74
N LEU A 335 15.95 21.77 11.25
CA LEU A 335 14.78 22.03 12.08
C LEU A 335 14.24 20.77 12.77
N LEU A 336 14.34 19.59 12.14
CA LEU A 336 13.78 18.31 12.63
C LEU A 336 14.84 17.32 13.16
N PRO A 337 15.96 17.79 13.73
CA PRO A 337 17.23 17.08 13.96
C PRO A 337 17.58 15.78 13.18
N SER A 338 17.04 15.56 11.98
CA SER A 338 17.11 14.27 11.28
C SER A 338 18.44 14.08 10.54
N GLN A 339 19.26 13.11 11.00
CA GLN A 339 20.51 12.73 10.30
C GLN A 339 20.26 12.31 8.85
N ARG A 340 19.15 11.61 8.59
CA ARG A 340 18.79 11.14 7.25
C ARG A 340 18.52 12.28 6.28
N ALA A 341 17.79 13.30 6.73
CA ALA A 341 17.51 14.49 5.91
C ALA A 341 18.79 15.27 5.61
N ARG A 342 19.70 15.37 6.59
CA ARG A 342 21.02 16.00 6.36
C ARG A 342 21.87 15.24 5.35
N LEU A 343 21.96 13.91 5.46
CA LEU A 343 22.68 13.09 4.47
C LEU A 343 22.06 13.20 3.07
N ALA A 344 20.73 13.13 2.96
CA ALA A 344 20.03 13.31 1.69
C ALA A 344 20.31 14.69 1.07
N SER A 345 20.30 15.75 1.87
CA SER A 345 20.64 17.09 1.41
C SER A 345 22.08 17.21 0.93
N ALA A 346 23.04 16.62 1.65
CA ALA A 346 24.46 16.62 1.27
C ALA A 346 24.67 15.91 -0.08
N VAL A 347 24.04 14.75 -0.26
CA VAL A 347 24.06 14.01 -1.54
C VAL A 347 23.44 14.85 -2.67
N MET A 348 22.26 15.44 -2.46
CA MET A 348 21.60 16.26 -3.48
C MET A 348 22.43 17.49 -3.87
N ILE A 349 22.99 18.18 -2.88
CA ILE A 349 23.86 19.34 -3.10
C ILE A 349 25.10 18.92 -3.89
N ALA A 350 25.76 17.82 -3.50
CA ALA A 350 26.96 17.33 -4.18
C ALA A 350 26.66 16.95 -5.65
N ILE A 351 25.56 16.23 -5.90
CA ILE A 351 25.11 15.89 -7.26
C ILE A 351 24.85 17.16 -8.08
N THR A 352 24.18 18.14 -7.48
CA THR A 352 23.85 19.39 -8.18
C THR A 352 25.10 20.18 -8.53
N ILE A 353 26.04 20.31 -7.59
CA ILE A 353 27.33 20.97 -7.83
C ILE A 353 28.09 20.26 -8.95
N LEU A 354 28.16 18.94 -8.90
CA LEU A 354 28.83 18.15 -9.94
C LEU A 354 28.17 18.36 -11.31
N LYS A 355 26.84 18.36 -11.39
CA LYS A 355 26.09 18.65 -12.63
C LYS A 355 26.42 20.05 -13.16
N VAL A 356 26.40 21.07 -12.30
CA VAL A 356 26.68 22.46 -12.70
C VAL A 356 28.09 22.59 -13.26
N PHE A 357 29.08 21.95 -12.63
CA PHE A 357 30.46 21.99 -13.12
C PHE A 357 30.67 21.22 -14.43
N LEU A 358 30.12 20.00 -14.53
CA LEU A 358 30.39 19.12 -15.66
C LEU A 358 29.58 19.50 -16.90
N ILE A 359 28.33 19.96 -16.73
CA ILE A 359 27.38 20.12 -17.84
C ILE A 359 27.01 21.59 -18.07
N ASP A 360 26.77 22.37 -17.01
CA ASP A 360 26.31 23.75 -17.21
C ASP A 360 27.49 24.67 -17.55
N MET A 361 28.65 24.49 -16.91
CA MET A 361 29.84 25.28 -17.22
C MET A 361 30.50 24.93 -18.55
N SER A 362 30.28 23.75 -19.12
CA SER A 362 30.80 23.41 -20.45
C SER A 362 30.14 24.24 -21.55
N ASN A 363 28.92 24.74 -21.30
CA ASN A 363 28.13 25.49 -22.28
C ASN A 363 28.32 27.02 -22.15
N LEU A 364 29.03 27.50 -21.12
CA LEU A 364 29.22 28.93 -20.86
C LEU A 364 30.58 29.44 -21.40
N THR A 365 30.55 30.57 -22.12
CA THR A 365 31.75 31.27 -22.60
C THR A 365 32.06 32.53 -21.79
N GLY A 366 33.34 32.90 -21.70
CA GLY A 366 33.80 34.19 -21.18
C GLY A 366 33.33 34.53 -19.76
N ALA A 367 32.67 35.69 -19.62
CA ALA A 367 32.28 36.28 -18.33
C ALA A 367 31.23 35.47 -17.55
N TYR A 368 30.28 34.82 -18.23
CA TYR A 368 29.24 34.04 -17.55
C TYR A 368 29.81 32.85 -16.79
N ARG A 369 30.87 32.24 -17.30
CA ARG A 369 31.58 31.16 -16.60
C ARG A 369 32.22 31.67 -15.30
N ALA A 370 32.83 32.86 -15.34
CA ALA A 370 33.43 33.50 -14.16
C ALA A 370 32.38 33.84 -13.09
N PHE A 371 31.24 34.45 -13.48
CA PHE A 371 30.14 34.73 -12.55
C PHE A 371 29.53 33.44 -11.95
N SER A 372 29.41 32.36 -12.73
CA SER A 372 28.97 31.05 -12.22
C SER A 372 29.94 30.44 -11.20
N PHE A 373 31.26 30.58 -11.40
CA PHE A 373 32.25 30.15 -10.39
C PHE A 373 32.12 30.94 -9.09
N ILE A 374 31.91 32.26 -9.17
CA ILE A 374 31.71 33.12 -7.99
C ILE A 374 30.42 32.73 -7.27
N GLY A 375 29.29 32.62 -7.99
CA GLY A 375 28.00 32.25 -7.42
C GLY A 375 28.04 30.88 -6.76
N LEU A 376 28.62 29.88 -7.42
CA LEU A 376 28.76 28.55 -6.86
C LEU A 376 29.74 28.52 -5.68
N GLY A 377 30.82 29.31 -5.71
CA GLY A 377 31.72 29.51 -4.58
C GLY A 377 31.01 30.06 -3.35
N LEU A 378 30.16 31.09 -3.52
CA LEU A 378 29.33 31.64 -2.44
C LEU A 378 28.36 30.61 -1.87
N VAL A 379 27.71 29.82 -2.73
CA VAL A 379 26.81 28.74 -2.32
C VAL A 379 27.57 27.68 -1.50
N LEU A 380 28.76 27.26 -1.95
CA LEU A 380 29.61 26.32 -1.22
C LEU A 380 30.04 26.87 0.14
N VAL A 381 30.42 28.15 0.22
CA VAL A 381 30.75 28.81 1.49
C VAL A 381 29.55 28.83 2.42
N ALA A 382 28.37 29.22 1.93
CA ALA A 382 27.14 29.24 2.71
C ALA A 382 26.77 27.85 3.25
N ILE A 383 26.89 26.81 2.42
CA ILE A 383 26.63 25.42 2.82
C ILE A 383 27.69 24.93 3.80
N GLY A 384 28.97 25.21 3.56
CA GLY A 384 30.07 24.87 4.47
C GLY A 384 29.93 25.51 5.85
N TRP A 385 29.58 26.80 5.88
CA TRP A 385 29.24 27.52 7.11
C TRP A 385 28.05 26.88 7.84
N LEU A 386 27.00 26.55 7.09
CA LEU A 386 25.82 25.89 7.66
C LEU A 386 26.16 24.50 8.22
N TYR A 387 27.06 23.76 7.57
CA TYR A 387 27.52 22.43 8.01
C TYR A 387 28.42 22.50 9.24
N GLN A 388 29.33 23.47 9.32
CA GLN A 388 30.16 23.71 10.51
C GLN A 388 29.30 24.00 11.73
N ARG A 389 28.25 24.82 11.59
CA ARG A 389 27.30 25.12 12.68
C ARG A 389 26.62 23.86 13.24
N ILE A 390 26.52 22.78 12.47
CA ILE A 390 25.92 21.49 12.88
C ILE A 390 26.90 20.68 13.74
N LEU A 391 28.17 20.59 13.32
CA LEU A 391 29.20 19.80 14.02
C LEU A 391 29.56 20.39 15.39
N PHE A 392 29.68 21.71 15.50
CA PHE A 392 30.06 22.38 16.75
C PHE A 392 29.00 22.30 17.87
N LYS A 393 27.75 21.94 17.56
CA LYS A 393 26.70 21.76 18.58
C LYS A 393 26.71 20.37 19.23
N GLN A 394 27.45 19.41 18.68
CA GLN A 394 27.53 18.04 19.21
C GLN A 394 28.77 17.79 20.09
N THR A 395 29.70 18.75 20.18
CA THR A 395 31.00 18.59 20.86
C THR A 395 31.09 19.24 22.23
N ARG A 396 29.99 19.51 22.94
CA ARG A 396 30.08 19.91 24.36
C ARG A 396 30.35 18.64 25.18
N PRO A 397 31.56 18.41 25.72
CA PRO A 397 31.80 17.26 26.59
C PRO A 397 30.92 17.43 27.85
N PRO A 398 30.47 16.34 28.50
CA PRO A 398 29.87 16.46 29.82
C PRO A 398 30.87 17.21 30.71
N ALA A 399 30.39 18.26 31.37
CA ALA A 399 31.20 18.99 32.35
C ALA A 399 31.71 17.96 33.35
N GLN A 400 33.04 17.82 33.45
CA GLN A 400 33.65 17.07 34.53
C GLN A 400 33.15 17.68 35.84
N GLU A 401 32.40 16.90 36.62
CA GLU A 401 32.09 17.25 38.00
C GLU A 401 33.43 17.49 38.72
N PRO A 402 33.60 18.62 39.42
CA PRO A 402 34.81 18.84 40.19
C PRO A 402 34.90 17.73 41.24
N ALA A 403 35.99 16.96 41.19
CA ALA A 403 36.32 15.98 42.21
C ALA A 403 36.24 16.67 43.58
N ALA A 404 35.29 16.24 44.40
CA ALA A 404 35.22 16.63 45.80
C ALA A 404 36.55 16.22 46.46
N GLY A 405 37.35 17.21 46.82
CA GLY A 405 38.59 17.01 47.55
C GLY A 405 38.30 16.67 49.02
N ALA A 406 39.06 15.67 49.49
CA ALA A 406 39.50 15.38 50.86
C ALA A 406 38.44 15.30 51.97
#